data_AF-A0A1H5WK10-F1
#
_entry.id   AF-A0A1H5WK10-F1
#
_cell.length_a   1.000
_cell.length_b   1.000
_cell.length_c   1.000
_cell.angle_alpha   90.00
_cell.angle_beta   90.00
_cell.angle_gamma   90.00
#
_symmetry.space_group_name_H-M   'P 1'
#
loop_
_entity.id
_entity.type
_entity.pdbx_description
1 polymer ?
#
loop_
_entity_poly.entity_id
_entity_poly.type
_entity_poly.pdbx_seq_one_letter_code
_entity_poly.pdbx_strand_id
1 'polypeptide(L)' 'MTRWFLRMAKWAHRPPSEARVKLVLAIIAIVLIIYGIEWLGLWPDWAKTGKMRP' A
#
# COMPACT_ATOMS: atom_id res chain seq x y z
N MET A 1 16.51 -17.47 12.07
CA MET A 1 15.89 -17.83 10.77
C MET A 1 14.38 -18.16 10.84
N THR A 2 13.63 -17.93 11.94
CA THR A 2 12.28 -18.52 12.10
C THR A 2 11.16 -17.56 12.53
N ARG A 3 11.48 -16.29 12.86
CA ARG A 3 10.48 -15.34 13.38
C ARG A 3 9.35 -15.03 12.38
N TRP A 4 9.64 -15.04 11.09
CA TRP A 4 8.64 -14.81 10.03
C TRP A 4 7.65 -15.97 9.93
N PHE A 5 8.12 -17.22 9.87
CA PHE A 5 7.26 -18.40 9.87
C PHE A 5 6.37 -18.49 11.12
N LEU A 6 6.91 -18.19 12.30
CA LEU A 6 6.14 -18.17 13.55
C LEU A 6 5.05 -17.08 13.56
N ARG A 7 5.29 -15.93 12.90
CA ARG A 7 4.27 -14.87 12.75
C ARG A 7 3.15 -15.27 11.79
N MET A 8 3.49 -15.90 10.66
CA MET A 8 2.51 -16.40 9.70
C MET A 8 1.64 -17.50 10.31
N ALA A 9 2.25 -18.43 11.06
CA ALA A 9 1.52 -19.45 11.81
C ALA A 9 0.55 -18.84 12.83
N LYS A 10 0.94 -17.76 13.52
CA LYS A 10 0.04 -17.01 14.42
C LYS A 10 -1.14 -16.38 13.70
N TRP A 11 -0.94 -15.81 12.51
CA TRP A 11 -2.04 -15.24 11.73
C TRP A 11 -3.07 -16.30 11.31
N ALA A 12 -2.62 -17.52 10.98
CA ALA A 12 -3.53 -18.61 10.64
C ALA A 12 -4.39 -19.07 11.84
N HIS A 13 -3.80 -19.13 13.05
CA HIS A 13 -4.51 -19.60 14.25
C HIS A 13 -5.26 -18.50 15.01
N ARG A 14 -4.78 -17.26 14.93
CA ARG A 14 -5.33 -16.07 15.60
C ARG A 14 -5.20 -14.88 14.65
N PRO A 15 -6.12 -14.78 13.68
CA PRO A 15 -6.05 -13.71 12.70
C PRO A 15 -6.17 -12.35 13.39
N PRO A 16 -5.44 -11.33 12.91
CA PRO A 16 -5.70 -9.95 13.32
C PRO A 16 -7.14 -9.55 12.98
N SER A 17 -7.70 -8.61 13.74
CA SER A 17 -9.06 -8.09 13.50
C SER A 17 -9.28 -7.73 12.03
N GLU A 18 -10.41 -8.17 11.46
CA GLU A 18 -10.79 -7.93 10.07
C GLU A 18 -10.75 -6.44 9.70
N ALA A 19 -11.11 -5.55 10.63
CA ALA A 19 -11.05 -4.11 10.44
C ALA A 19 -9.62 -3.63 10.15
N ARG A 20 -8.62 -4.18 10.84
CA ARG A 20 -7.21 -3.86 10.63
C ARG A 20 -6.72 -4.38 9.28
N VAL A 21 -7.14 -5.57 8.87
CA VAL A 21 -6.77 -6.13 7.56
C VAL A 21 -7.37 -5.30 6.42
N LYS A 22 -8.66 -4.95 6.52
CA LYS A 22 -9.36 -4.09 5.56
C LYS A 22 -8.71 -2.70 5.45
N LEU A 23 -8.31 -2.10 6.58
CA LEU A 23 -7.58 -0.83 6.60
C LEU A 23 -6.27 -0.91 5.80
N VAL A 24 -5.45 -1.94 6.07
CA VAL A 24 -4.17 -2.11 5.38
C VAL A 24 -4.38 -2.37 3.88
N LEU A 25 -5.35 -3.22 3.53
CA LEU A 25 -5.68 -3.48 2.12
C LEU A 25 -6.19 -2.23 1.40
N ALA A 26 -7.00 -1.40 2.06
CA ALA A 26 -7.47 -0.14 1.50
C ALA A 26 -6.30 0.83 1.24
N ILE A 27 -5.36 0.94 2.17
CA ILE A 27 -4.15 1.76 1.99
C ILE A 27 -3.33 1.26 0.80
N ILE A 28 -3.10 -0.05 0.71
CA ILE A 28 -2.38 -0.65 -0.43
C ILE A 28 -3.10 -0.35 -1.75
N ALA A 29 -4.42 -0.50 -1.79
CA ALA A 29 -5.20 -0.19 -2.99
C ALA A 29 -5.05 1.29 -3.39
N ILE A 30 -5.10 2.22 -2.44
CA ILE A 30 -4.88 3.66 -2.70
C ILE A 30 -3.48 3.90 -3.29
N VAL A 31 -2.44 3.31 -2.69
CA VAL A 31 -1.06 3.45 -3.19
C VAL A 31 -0.92 2.90 -4.60
N LEU A 32 -1.50 1.74 -4.89
CA LEU A 32 -1.47 1.13 -6.22
C LEU A 32 -2.22 1.96 -7.25
N ILE A 33 -3.35 2.56 -6.88
CA ILE A 33 -4.11 3.47 -7.76
C ILE A 33 -3.25 4.69 -8.08
N ILE A 34 -2.68 5.36 -7.07
CA ILE A 34 -1.83 6.54 -7.27
C ILE A 34 -0.65 6.20 -8.19
N TYR A 35 0.04 5.10 -7.89
CA TYR A 35 1.17 4.63 -8.70
C TYR A 35 0.76 4.30 -10.13
N GLY A 36 -0.40 3.65 -10.32
CA GLY A 36 -0.94 3.36 -11.66
C GLY A 36 -1.25 4.63 -12.45
N ILE A 37 -1.83 5.65 -11.82
CA ILE A 37 -2.13 6.93 -12.48
C ILE A 37 -0.83 7.68 -12.83
N GLU A 38 0.19 7.64 -11.95
CA GLU A 38 1.52 8.18 -12.24
C GLU A 38 2.16 7.49 -13.45
N TRP A 39 2.14 6.15 -13.49
CA TRP A 39 2.71 5.37 -14.59
C TRP A 39 2.01 5.61 -15.93
N LEU A 40 0.70 5.84 -15.90
CA LEU A 40 -0.09 6.21 -17.08
C LEU A 40 0.08 7.68 -17.48
N GLY A 41 0.82 8.49 -16.71
CA GLY A 41 1.01 9.92 -16.98
C GLY A 41 -0.27 10.74 -16.88
N LEU A 42 -1.30 10.22 -16.21
CA LEU A 42 -2.64 10.81 -16.10
C LEU A 42 -2.74 11.87 -14.99
N TRP A 43 -1.60 12.26 -14.41
CA TRP A 43 -1.61 13.29 -13.37
C TRP A 43 -2.10 14.61 -13.96
N PRO A 44 -3.06 15.29 -13.32
CA PRO A 44 -3.55 16.56 -13.81
C PRO A 44 -2.51 17.66 -13.60
N ASP A 45 -2.52 18.69 -14.45
CA ASP A 45 -1.46 19.72 -14.45
C ASP A 45 -1.34 20.49 -13.13
N TRP A 46 -2.44 20.62 -12.37
CA TRP A 46 -2.43 21.23 -11.04
C TRP A 46 -1.73 20.38 -9.97
N ALA A 47 -1.59 19.07 -10.20
CA ALA A 47 -0.98 18.12 -9.27
C ALA A 47 0.45 17.72 -9.67
N LYS A 48 0.94 18.17 -10.83
CA LYS A 48 2.32 17.95 -11.26
C LYS A 48 3.24 18.90 -10.50
N THR A 49 4.26 18.36 -9.84
CA THR A 49 5.34 19.19 -9.30
C THR A 49 6.15 19.77 -10.46
N GLY A 50 6.20 21.10 -10.58
CA GLY A 50 7.13 21.75 -11.50
C GLY A 50 8.55 21.34 -11.13
N LYS A 51 9.27 20.70 -12.06
CA LYS A 51 10.61 20.10 -11.89
C LYS A 51 11.40 20.83 -10.81
N MET A 52 11.43 20.30 -9.59
CA MET A 52 12.27 20.82 -8.52
C MET A 52 13.69 20.43 -8.89
N ARG A 53 14.37 21.34 -9.59
CA ARG A 53 15.78 21.16 -9.98
C ARG A 53 16.61 21.24 -8.69
N PRO A 54 17.49 20.27 -8.40
CA PRO A 54 18.33 20.29 -7.21
C PRO A 54 19.27 21.51 -7.21
#